data_AF-A0A9D4XST0-F1
#
_entry.id   AF-A0A9D4XST0-F1
#
_cell.length_a   1.000
_cell.length_b   1.000
_cell.length_c   1.000
_cell.angle_alpha   90.00
_cell.angle_beta   90.00
_cell.angle_gamma   90.00
#
_symmetry.space_group_name_H-M   'P 1'
#
loop_
_entity.id
_entity.type
_entity.pdbx_description
1 polymer ?
#
loop_
_entity_poly.entity_id
_entity_poly.type
_entity_poly.pdbx_seq_one_letter_code
_entity_poly.pdbx_strand_id
1 'polypeptide(L)'
;MLIDFPSEALRESKREMTNATRGLEREIASLQSEEKKLVAEIKRTAKTGNEAATKTLARQLIRLRQQIGNLQGSRAQMRGIATHTQAMHAHSSVAVGIQGATKAMAAMNKQMEPAKQAKVMQEFQKQSAQMDMTTEMMSDVIDDALDDDEAEEETEELTNQVLDEIGVDVASQLSAAPKGRVATKNTESVGSSGIDDLEKRLAALRNP
;
A
#
# COMPACT_ATOMS: atom_id res chain seq x y z
N MET A 1 -22.21 3.88 -40.21
CA MET A 1 -21.88 4.78 -39.08
C MET A 1 -22.41 4.12 -37.82
N LEU A 2 -21.68 3.17 -37.18
CA LEU A 2 -22.00 2.60 -35.84
C LEU A 2 -21.10 1.40 -35.47
N ILE A 3 -19.76 1.54 -35.36
CA ILE A 3 -18.91 0.57 -34.60
C ILE A 3 -17.62 1.24 -34.03
N ASP A 4 -17.63 2.51 -33.61
CA ASP A 4 -16.44 3.14 -32.97
C ASP A 4 -16.63 3.53 -31.50
N PHE A 5 -17.86 3.49 -30.99
CA PHE A 5 -18.20 3.86 -29.62
C PHE A 5 -17.48 3.07 -28.49
N PRO A 6 -17.11 1.78 -28.62
CA PRO A 6 -16.44 1.08 -27.53
C PRO A 6 -14.95 1.49 -27.39
N SER A 7 -14.27 1.80 -28.49
CA SER A 7 -12.81 1.97 -28.47
C SER A 7 -12.38 3.35 -27.97
N GLU A 8 -13.18 4.38 -28.28
CA GLU A 8 -12.91 5.76 -27.88
C GLU A 8 -13.22 5.98 -26.39
N ALA A 9 -14.36 5.47 -25.90
CA ALA A 9 -14.72 5.52 -24.48
C ALA A 9 -13.70 4.78 -23.59
N LEU A 10 -13.21 3.61 -24.03
CA LEU A 10 -12.15 2.88 -23.30
C LEU A 10 -10.81 3.64 -23.29
N ARG A 11 -10.48 4.35 -24.37
CA ARG A 11 -9.27 5.19 -24.45
C ARG A 11 -9.36 6.41 -23.54
N GLU A 12 -10.53 7.04 -23.48
CA GLU A 12 -10.81 8.16 -22.58
C GLU A 12 -10.73 7.73 -21.12
N SER A 13 -11.45 6.67 -20.75
CA SER A 13 -11.40 6.07 -19.40
C SER A 13 -9.97 5.71 -18.98
N LYS A 14 -9.16 5.14 -19.88
CA LYS A 14 -7.73 4.88 -19.60
C LYS A 14 -6.93 6.15 -19.32
N ARG A 15 -7.18 7.23 -20.05
CA ARG A 15 -6.50 8.53 -19.84
C ARG A 15 -6.90 9.13 -18.52
N GLU A 16 -8.19 9.11 -18.19
CA GLU A 16 -8.71 9.59 -16.91
C GLU A 16 -8.11 8.81 -15.74
N MET A 17 -8.11 7.48 -15.80
CA MET A 17 -7.48 6.63 -14.78
C MET A 17 -5.99 6.91 -14.62
N THR A 18 -5.26 7.15 -15.73
CA THR A 18 -3.83 7.50 -15.67
C THR A 18 -3.62 8.86 -14.99
N ASN A 19 -4.48 9.84 -15.28
CA ASN A 19 -4.42 11.16 -14.68
C ASN A 19 -4.76 11.10 -13.18
N ALA A 20 -5.81 10.37 -12.81
CA ALA A 20 -6.20 10.15 -11.44
C ALA A 20 -5.10 9.42 -10.64
N THR A 21 -4.48 8.38 -11.22
CA THR A 21 -3.34 7.66 -10.60
C THR A 21 -2.19 8.59 -10.27
N ARG A 22 -1.83 9.48 -11.21
CA ARG A 22 -0.79 10.50 -10.99
C ARG A 22 -1.21 11.54 -9.95
N GLY A 23 -2.50 11.87 -9.87
CA GLY A 23 -3.06 12.71 -8.82
C GLY A 23 -2.82 12.11 -7.44
N LEU A 24 -3.22 10.84 -7.25
CA LEU A 24 -2.99 10.10 -6.01
C LEU A 24 -1.51 10.00 -5.66
N GLU A 25 -0.63 9.73 -6.62
CA GLU A 25 0.83 9.66 -6.37
C GLU A 25 1.40 10.97 -5.84
N ARG A 26 0.92 12.13 -6.34
CA ARG A 26 1.34 13.44 -5.83
C ARG A 26 0.82 13.69 -4.43
N GLU A 27 -0.42 13.32 -4.16
CA GLU A 27 -1.03 13.47 -2.83
C GLU A 27 -0.33 12.61 -1.79
N ILE A 28 -0.07 11.33 -2.11
CA ILE A 28 0.74 10.43 -1.27
C ILE A 28 2.10 11.06 -0.96
N ALA A 29 2.80 11.59 -1.98
CA ALA A 29 4.10 12.23 -1.77
C ALA A 29 4.02 13.47 -0.88
N SER A 30 2.95 14.26 -0.99
CA SER A 30 2.69 15.42 -0.13
C SER A 30 2.48 14.99 1.32
N LEU A 31 1.60 14.03 1.57
CA LEU A 31 1.31 13.52 2.91
C LEU A 31 2.54 12.86 3.55
N GLN A 32 3.36 12.12 2.78
CA GLN A 32 4.63 11.58 3.28
C GLN A 32 5.63 12.67 3.68
N SER A 33 5.60 13.84 3.03
CA SER A 33 6.39 14.99 3.47
C SER A 33 5.84 15.60 4.76
N GLU A 34 4.52 15.62 4.94
CA GLU A 34 3.88 16.08 6.18
C GLU A 34 4.16 15.12 7.33
N GLU A 35 4.15 13.81 7.07
CA GLU A 35 4.48 12.76 8.03
C GLU A 35 5.87 12.99 8.63
N LYS A 36 6.87 13.25 7.77
CA LYS A 36 8.23 13.55 8.22
C LYS A 36 8.31 14.80 9.11
N LYS A 37 7.53 15.84 8.79
CA LYS A 37 7.46 17.06 9.60
C LYS A 37 6.81 16.77 10.96
N LEU A 38 5.72 16.01 10.97
CA LEU A 38 4.99 15.64 12.17
C LEU A 38 5.84 14.76 13.10
N VAL A 39 6.57 13.79 12.55
CA VAL A 39 7.55 12.98 13.32
C VAL A 39 8.62 13.86 13.96
N ALA A 40 9.15 14.85 13.23
CA ALA A 40 10.14 15.78 13.79
C ALA A 40 9.55 16.65 14.91
N GLU A 41 8.28 17.06 14.76
CA GLU A 41 7.55 17.82 15.77
C GLU A 41 7.29 16.99 17.04
N ILE A 42 6.82 15.74 16.90
CA ILE A 42 6.64 14.78 18.02
C ILE A 42 7.95 14.62 18.79
N LYS A 43 9.07 14.43 18.09
CA LYS A 43 10.40 14.32 18.73
C LYS A 43 10.79 15.61 19.47
N ARG A 44 10.37 16.78 18.98
CA ARG A 44 10.66 18.07 19.63
C ARG A 44 9.80 18.25 20.88
N THR A 45 8.49 18.01 20.79
CA THR A 45 7.55 18.16 21.92
C THR A 45 7.86 17.15 23.03
N ALA A 46 8.24 15.94 22.67
CA ALA A 46 8.63 14.92 23.64
C ALA A 46 9.86 15.35 24.47
N LYS A 47 10.87 15.95 23.84
CA LYS A 47 12.06 16.48 24.55
C LYS A 47 11.73 17.59 25.54
N THR A 48 10.63 18.31 25.34
CA THR A 48 10.16 19.35 26.26
C THR A 48 9.34 18.79 27.44
N GLY A 49 9.08 17.48 27.46
CA GLY A 49 8.28 16.84 28.51
C GLY A 49 6.78 17.12 28.43
N ASN A 50 6.29 17.69 27.33
CA ASN A 50 4.86 17.94 27.14
C ASN A 50 4.18 16.67 26.61
N GLU A 51 3.83 15.77 27.53
CA GLU A 51 3.20 14.48 27.21
C GLU A 51 1.84 14.64 26.52
N ALA A 52 1.00 15.58 26.97
CA ALA A 52 -0.32 15.79 26.38
C ALA A 52 -0.25 16.24 24.91
N ALA A 53 0.65 17.18 24.60
CA ALA A 53 0.89 17.59 23.21
C ALA A 53 1.49 16.45 22.38
N THR A 54 2.43 15.69 22.95
CA THR A 54 3.09 14.56 22.27
C THR A 54 2.09 13.45 21.91
N LYS A 55 1.20 13.09 22.84
CA LYS A 55 0.10 12.12 22.59
C LYS A 55 -0.87 12.61 21.52
N THR A 56 -1.19 13.91 21.50
CA THR A 56 -2.09 14.48 20.49
C THR A 56 -1.47 14.44 19.09
N LEU A 57 -0.19 14.80 18.97
CA LEU A 57 0.54 14.73 17.71
C LEU A 57 0.76 13.28 17.24
N ALA A 58 0.95 12.33 18.15
CA ALA A 58 1.04 10.91 17.81
C ALA A 58 -0.28 10.37 17.23
N ARG A 59 -1.44 10.72 17.81
CA ARG A 59 -2.75 10.40 17.22
C ARG A 59 -2.93 11.02 15.83
N GLN A 60 -2.48 12.26 15.63
CA GLN A 60 -2.47 12.88 14.31
C GLN A 60 -1.60 12.12 13.31
N LEU A 61 -0.47 11.57 13.75
CA LEU A 61 0.42 10.77 12.91
C LEU A 61 -0.22 9.44 12.49
N ILE A 62 -0.94 8.77 13.40
CA ILE A 62 -1.70 7.56 13.07
C ILE A 62 -2.72 7.85 11.97
N ARG A 63 -3.55 8.88 12.13
CA ARG A 63 -4.52 9.31 11.10
C ARG A 63 -3.86 9.59 9.76
N LEU A 64 -2.72 10.28 9.77
CA LEU A 64 -2.00 10.61 8.56
C LEU A 64 -1.44 9.36 7.86
N ARG A 65 -0.91 8.40 8.62
CA ARG A 65 -0.45 7.11 8.09
C ARG A 65 -1.61 6.29 7.51
N GLN A 66 -2.77 6.28 8.18
CA GLN A 66 -3.97 5.65 7.66
C GLN A 66 -4.42 6.28 6.35
N GLN A 67 -4.47 7.62 6.28
CA GLN A 67 -4.81 8.33 5.04
C GLN A 67 -3.85 8.00 3.90
N ILE A 68 -2.54 7.91 4.18
CA ILE A 68 -1.54 7.46 3.19
C ILE A 68 -1.83 6.02 2.75
N GLY A 69 -2.15 5.12 3.69
CA GLY A 69 -2.54 3.72 3.41
C GLY A 69 -3.75 3.62 2.50
N ASN A 70 -4.83 4.33 2.82
CA ASN A 70 -6.07 4.36 2.03
C ASN A 70 -5.78 4.84 0.59
N LEU A 71 -5.02 5.93 0.42
CA LEU A 71 -4.63 6.42 -0.91
C LEU A 71 -3.74 5.43 -1.69
N GLN A 72 -2.87 4.69 -1.00
CA GLN A 72 -2.08 3.62 -1.62
C GLN A 72 -2.96 2.45 -2.07
N GLY A 73 -3.98 2.10 -1.27
CA GLY A 73 -5.04 1.14 -1.62
C GLY A 73 -5.82 1.58 -2.86
N SER A 74 -6.35 2.81 -2.86
CA SER A 74 -7.07 3.38 -4.02
C SER A 74 -6.19 3.42 -5.28
N ARG A 75 -4.88 3.71 -5.14
CA ARG A 75 -3.93 3.65 -6.25
C ARG A 75 -3.76 2.23 -6.78
N ALA A 76 -3.68 1.22 -5.91
CA ALA A 76 -3.59 -0.18 -6.32
C ALA A 76 -4.86 -0.63 -7.04
N GLN A 77 -6.03 -0.29 -6.52
CA GLN A 77 -7.33 -0.54 -7.14
C GLN A 77 -7.42 0.08 -8.55
N MET A 78 -7.10 1.38 -8.69
CA MET A 78 -7.10 2.04 -10.02
C MET A 78 -6.11 1.40 -10.99
N ARG A 79 -4.95 0.95 -10.52
CA ARG A 79 -4.00 0.21 -11.36
C ARG A 79 -4.59 -1.13 -11.81
N GLY A 80 -5.29 -1.84 -10.92
CA GLY A 80 -6.05 -3.06 -11.23
C GLY A 80 -7.10 -2.82 -12.32
N ILE A 81 -7.95 -1.81 -12.14
CA ILE A 81 -8.97 -1.42 -13.13
C ILE A 81 -8.31 -1.07 -14.46
N ALA A 82 -7.24 -0.26 -14.48
CA ALA A 82 -6.53 0.07 -15.71
C ALA A 82 -5.97 -1.15 -16.46
N THR A 83 -5.43 -2.14 -15.73
CA THR A 83 -4.98 -3.40 -16.33
C THR A 83 -6.15 -4.23 -16.86
N HIS A 84 -7.26 -4.27 -16.13
CA HIS A 84 -8.47 -4.97 -16.55
C HIS A 84 -9.08 -4.33 -17.81
N THR A 85 -9.24 -3.01 -17.85
CA THR A 85 -9.70 -2.26 -19.02
C THR A 85 -8.80 -2.51 -20.23
N GLN A 86 -7.48 -2.61 -20.04
CA GLN A 86 -6.56 -2.96 -21.11
C GLN A 86 -6.78 -4.39 -21.64
N ALA A 87 -7.06 -5.35 -20.75
CA ALA A 87 -7.42 -6.72 -21.14
C ALA A 87 -8.76 -6.76 -21.88
N MET A 88 -9.78 -6.04 -21.42
CA MET A 88 -11.07 -5.91 -22.11
C MET A 88 -10.91 -5.35 -23.52
N HIS A 89 -10.07 -4.32 -23.71
CA HIS A 89 -9.79 -3.77 -25.04
C HIS A 89 -9.14 -4.82 -25.95
N ALA A 90 -8.16 -5.58 -25.44
CA ALA A 90 -7.54 -6.67 -26.20
C ALA A 90 -8.57 -7.73 -26.59
N HIS A 91 -9.42 -8.17 -25.66
CA HIS A 91 -10.50 -9.13 -25.93
C HIS A 91 -11.51 -8.62 -26.95
N SER A 92 -11.95 -7.36 -26.86
CA SER A 92 -12.86 -6.75 -27.84
C SER A 92 -12.24 -6.75 -29.25
N SER A 93 -10.96 -6.37 -29.38
CA SER A 93 -10.27 -6.38 -30.68
C SER A 93 -10.15 -7.78 -31.29
N VAL A 94 -9.88 -8.80 -30.45
CA VAL A 94 -9.84 -10.20 -30.87
C VAL A 94 -11.24 -10.69 -31.28
N ALA A 95 -12.28 -10.34 -30.53
CA ALA A 95 -13.67 -10.70 -30.85
C ALA A 95 -14.12 -10.11 -32.19
N VAL A 96 -13.79 -8.84 -32.48
CA VAL A 96 -14.05 -8.20 -33.78
C VAL A 96 -13.28 -8.91 -34.90
N GLY A 97 -12.01 -9.25 -34.67
CA GLY A 97 -11.18 -10.01 -35.61
C GLY A 97 -11.74 -11.41 -35.89
N ILE A 98 -12.16 -12.14 -34.86
CA ILE A 98 -12.81 -13.44 -34.97
C ILE A 98 -14.15 -13.29 -35.70
N GLN A 99 -14.95 -12.27 -35.41
CA GLN A 99 -16.22 -12.06 -36.11
C GLN A 99 -16.00 -11.77 -37.60
N GLY A 100 -14.98 -11.00 -37.96
CA GLY A 100 -14.58 -10.76 -39.35
C GLY A 100 -14.09 -12.04 -40.04
N ALA A 101 -13.21 -12.79 -39.39
CA ALA A 101 -12.72 -14.08 -39.87
C ALA A 101 -13.86 -15.11 -39.99
N THR A 102 -14.82 -15.12 -39.06
CA THR A 102 -16.00 -16.00 -39.08
C THR A 102 -16.96 -15.59 -40.18
N LYS A 103 -17.13 -14.29 -40.47
CA LYS A 103 -17.91 -13.83 -41.63
C LYS A 103 -17.23 -14.22 -42.94
N ALA A 104 -15.90 -14.11 -43.03
CA ALA A 104 -15.13 -14.54 -44.20
C ALA A 104 -15.19 -16.07 -44.38
N MET A 105 -15.00 -16.83 -43.28
CA MET A 105 -15.19 -18.27 -43.21
C MET A 105 -16.61 -18.67 -43.57
N ALA A 106 -17.64 -17.96 -43.09
CA ALA A 106 -19.04 -18.25 -43.42
C ALA A 106 -19.35 -17.92 -44.87
N ALA A 107 -18.78 -16.86 -45.45
CA ALA A 107 -18.88 -16.57 -46.88
C ALA A 107 -18.21 -17.68 -47.73
N MET A 108 -17.09 -18.24 -47.25
CA MET A 108 -16.39 -19.36 -47.86
C MET A 108 -17.12 -20.71 -47.63
N ASN A 109 -17.74 -20.91 -46.46
CA ASN A 109 -18.45 -22.10 -46.02
C ASN A 109 -19.93 -22.10 -46.44
N LYS A 110 -20.46 -20.98 -46.95
CA LYS A 110 -21.74 -20.93 -47.69
C LYS A 110 -21.67 -21.73 -49.00
N GLN A 111 -20.46 -22.03 -49.47
CA GLN A 111 -20.19 -23.02 -50.53
C GLN A 111 -19.89 -24.42 -49.97
N MET A 112 -19.86 -24.64 -48.66
CA MET A 112 -19.51 -25.93 -48.03
C MET A 112 -20.16 -26.12 -46.63
N GLU A 113 -21.33 -26.77 -46.60
CA GLU A 113 -22.00 -27.42 -45.46
C GLU A 113 -22.53 -26.61 -44.22
N PRO A 114 -23.82 -26.83 -43.82
CA PRO A 114 -24.46 -26.20 -42.66
C PRO A 114 -24.05 -26.78 -41.28
N ALA A 115 -23.40 -27.94 -41.19
CA ALA A 115 -23.12 -28.62 -39.93
C ALA A 115 -22.11 -27.87 -39.01
N LYS A 116 -21.19 -27.08 -39.58
CA LYS A 116 -20.17 -26.35 -38.81
C LYS A 116 -20.71 -25.10 -38.11
N GLN A 117 -21.82 -24.54 -38.60
CA GLN A 117 -22.39 -23.30 -38.07
C GLN A 117 -23.08 -23.51 -36.70
N ALA A 118 -23.66 -24.70 -36.48
CA ALA A 118 -24.22 -25.07 -35.18
C ALA A 118 -23.15 -25.17 -34.08
N LYS A 119 -21.96 -25.69 -34.41
CA LYS A 119 -20.86 -25.84 -33.47
C LYS A 119 -20.31 -24.49 -33.00
N VAL A 120 -20.14 -23.54 -33.93
CA VAL A 120 -19.67 -22.17 -33.63
C VAL A 120 -20.66 -21.42 -32.73
N MET A 121 -21.96 -21.61 -32.95
CA MET A 121 -22.99 -20.96 -32.13
C MET A 121 -23.03 -21.55 -30.70
N GLN A 122 -22.79 -22.85 -30.56
CA GLN A 122 -22.67 -23.52 -29.27
C GLN A 122 -21.41 -23.07 -28.51
N GLU A 123 -20.29 -22.90 -29.21
CA GLU A 123 -19.02 -22.42 -28.63
C GLU A 123 -19.12 -20.96 -28.19
N PHE A 124 -19.82 -20.12 -28.97
CA PHE A 124 -20.12 -18.74 -28.61
C PHE A 124 -21.01 -18.64 -27.36
N GLN A 125 -22.08 -19.44 -27.28
CA GLN A 125 -22.94 -19.49 -26.09
C GLN A 125 -22.15 -19.91 -24.84
N LYS A 126 -21.25 -20.90 -24.98
CA LYS A 126 -20.41 -21.36 -23.87
C LYS A 126 -19.43 -20.28 -23.41
N GLN A 127 -18.77 -19.57 -24.33
CA GLN A 127 -17.85 -18.49 -23.99
C GLN A 127 -18.57 -17.27 -23.39
N SER A 128 -19.77 -16.95 -23.88
CA SER A 128 -20.57 -15.85 -23.33
C SER A 128 -20.99 -16.14 -21.88
N ALA A 129 -21.47 -17.36 -21.60
CA ALA A 129 -21.82 -17.77 -20.24
C ALA A 129 -20.60 -17.80 -19.29
N GLN A 130 -19.42 -18.14 -19.81
CA GLN A 130 -18.18 -18.10 -19.04
C GLN A 130 -17.76 -16.67 -18.70
N MET A 131 -18.06 -15.70 -19.58
CA MET A 131 -17.78 -14.28 -19.38
C MET A 131 -18.71 -13.64 -18.34
N ASP A 132 -19.99 -14.01 -18.35
CA ASP A 132 -20.95 -13.53 -17.35
C ASP A 132 -20.54 -13.97 -15.94
N MET A 133 -20.15 -15.24 -15.76
CA MET A 133 -19.60 -15.74 -14.48
C MET A 133 -18.34 -14.99 -14.03
N THR A 134 -17.41 -14.67 -14.94
CA THR A 134 -16.21 -13.91 -14.55
C THR A 134 -16.52 -12.47 -14.16
N THR A 135 -17.61 -11.90 -14.67
CA THR A 135 -18.05 -10.55 -14.31
C THR A 135 -18.69 -10.55 -12.92
N GLU A 136 -19.52 -11.54 -12.60
CA GLU A 136 -20.10 -11.71 -11.26
C GLU A 136 -19.01 -11.93 -10.20
N MET A 137 -18.09 -12.87 -10.42
CA MET A 137 -16.96 -13.09 -9.49
C MET A 137 -16.08 -11.85 -9.31
N MET A 138 -15.97 -11.01 -10.34
CA MET A 138 -15.20 -9.78 -10.24
C MET A 138 -15.94 -8.69 -9.46
N SER A 139 -17.27 -8.64 -9.54
CA SER A 139 -18.08 -7.76 -8.71
C SER A 139 -17.94 -8.12 -7.23
N ASP A 140 -17.94 -9.41 -6.89
CA ASP A 140 -17.77 -9.88 -5.52
C ASP A 140 -16.40 -9.53 -4.96
N VAL A 141 -15.32 -9.67 -5.74
CA VAL A 141 -13.97 -9.26 -5.32
C VAL A 141 -13.84 -7.75 -5.14
N ILE A 142 -14.60 -6.96 -5.90
CA ILE A 142 -14.61 -5.50 -5.75
C ILE A 142 -15.39 -5.11 -4.49
N ASP A 143 -16.52 -5.75 -4.19
CA ASP A 143 -17.29 -5.52 -2.96
C ASP A 143 -16.48 -5.91 -1.72
N ASP A 144 -15.81 -7.08 -1.72
CA ASP A 144 -14.97 -7.55 -0.63
C ASP A 144 -13.75 -6.64 -0.39
N ALA A 145 -13.24 -5.98 -1.45
CA ALA A 145 -12.17 -5.00 -1.35
C ALA A 145 -12.64 -3.60 -0.90
N LEU A 146 -13.95 -3.36 -0.83
CA LEU A 146 -14.56 -2.11 -0.35
C LEU A 146 -15.07 -2.23 1.09
N ASP A 147 -15.26 -3.46 1.60
CA ASP A 147 -15.77 -3.72 2.96
C ASP A 147 -14.68 -3.76 4.05
N ASP A 148 -13.40 -3.63 3.67
CA ASP A 148 -12.22 -3.65 4.58
C ASP A 148 -11.88 -2.27 5.19
N ASP A 149 -12.77 -1.28 5.06
CA ASP A 149 -12.68 0.01 5.79
C ASP A 149 -13.16 -0.18 7.25
N GLU A 150 -12.70 -1.24 7.91
CA GLU A 150 -12.94 -1.49 9.34
C GLU A 150 -12.30 -0.33 10.12
N ALA A 151 -13.14 0.52 10.68
CA ALA A 151 -12.73 1.70 11.43
C ALA A 151 -11.91 1.29 12.65
N GLU A 152 -10.59 1.29 12.52
CA GLU A 152 -9.68 1.12 13.66
C GLU A 152 -9.96 2.25 14.66
N GLU A 153 -10.54 1.90 15.81
CA GLU A 153 -10.60 2.80 16.96
C GLU A 153 -9.15 3.23 17.29
N GLU A 154 -8.92 4.54 17.33
CA GLU A 154 -7.63 5.11 17.75
C GLU A 154 -7.36 4.76 19.21
N THR A 155 -6.76 3.60 19.44
CA THR A 155 -6.46 3.13 20.79
C THR A 155 -5.23 3.84 21.36
N GLU A 156 -5.21 3.96 22.69
CA GLU A 156 -4.01 4.42 23.40
C GLU A 156 -2.82 3.49 23.16
N GLU A 157 -3.07 2.20 22.93
CA GLU A 157 -2.05 1.20 22.58
C GLU A 157 -1.35 1.52 21.25
N LEU A 158 -2.12 1.81 20.19
CA LEU A 158 -1.56 2.24 18.90
C LEU A 158 -0.74 3.52 19.04
N THR A 159 -1.22 4.46 19.87
CA THR A 159 -0.50 5.71 20.15
C THR A 159 0.85 5.46 20.81
N ASN A 160 0.89 4.57 21.80
CA ASN A 160 2.14 4.20 22.49
C ASN A 160 3.09 3.44 21.55
N GLN A 161 2.58 2.49 20.76
CA GLN A 161 3.38 1.75 19.78
C GLN A 161 4.08 2.67 18.77
N VAL A 162 3.37 3.70 18.27
CA VAL A 162 3.96 4.69 17.35
C VAL A 162 5.03 5.54 18.04
N LEU A 163 4.83 5.92 19.31
CA LEU A 163 5.84 6.66 20.08
C LEU A 163 7.11 5.84 20.31
N ASP A 164 6.97 4.54 20.53
CA ASP A 164 8.07 3.59 20.66
C ASP A 164 8.84 3.44 19.35
N GLU A 165 8.14 3.27 18.21
CA GLU A 165 8.73 3.19 16.87
C GLU A 165 9.57 4.44 16.55
N ILE A 166 9.10 5.62 16.95
CA ILE A 166 9.79 6.89 16.75
C ILE A 166 11.04 7.03 17.64
N GLY A 167 11.14 6.22 18.69
CA GLY A 167 12.24 6.23 19.67
C GLY A 167 12.13 7.38 20.67
N VAL A 168 10.90 7.81 21.00
CA VAL A 168 10.66 8.90 21.94
C VAL A 168 11.15 8.55 23.35
N ASP A 169 10.94 7.31 23.80
CA ASP A 169 11.35 6.84 25.13
C ASP A 169 12.87 6.73 25.30
N VAL A 170 13.61 6.34 24.26
CA VAL A 170 15.08 6.33 24.31
C VAL A 170 15.61 7.76 24.36
N ALA A 171 14.98 8.70 23.63
CA ALA A 171 15.38 10.10 23.62
C ALA A 171 15.08 10.82 24.94
N SER A 172 13.98 10.48 25.63
CA SER A 172 13.64 11.02 26.95
C SER A 172 14.61 10.50 28.03
N GLN A 173 14.93 9.21 28.02
CA GLN A 173 15.91 8.60 28.93
C GLN A 173 17.34 9.12 28.69
N LEU A 174 17.75 9.31 27.44
CA LEU A 174 19.06 9.88 27.11
C LEU A 174 19.17 11.38 27.41
N SER A 175 18.06 12.13 27.35
CA SER A 175 18.02 13.54 27.77
C SER A 175 18.04 13.68 29.29
N ALA A 176 17.54 12.69 30.04
CA ALA A 176 17.62 12.63 31.49
C ALA A 176 18.98 12.16 32.02
N ALA A 177 19.81 11.54 31.17
CA ALA A 177 21.19 11.24 31.51
C ALA A 177 21.97 12.56 31.70
N PRO A 178 22.66 12.75 32.85
CA PRO A 178 23.34 14.01 33.13
C PRO A 178 24.39 14.25 32.04
N LYS A 179 24.23 15.35 31.29
CA LYS A 179 25.29 15.88 30.44
C LYS A 179 26.40 16.37 31.36
N GLY A 180 27.25 15.45 31.78
CA GLY A 180 28.44 15.73 32.56
C GLY A 180 29.28 16.73 31.78
N ARG A 181 29.21 18.00 32.17
CA ARG A 181 30.28 18.95 31.87
C ARG A 181 31.52 18.31 32.44
N VAL A 182 32.43 17.86 31.58
CA VAL A 182 33.79 17.52 31.99
C VAL A 182 34.41 18.84 32.43
N ALA A 183 34.20 19.17 33.71
CA ALA A 183 34.95 20.20 34.38
C ALA A 183 36.37 19.64 34.46
N THR A 184 37.27 20.22 33.67
CA THR A 184 38.70 20.09 33.86
C THR A 184 39.04 20.61 35.24
N LYS A 185 39.11 19.71 36.23
CA LYS A 185 39.78 20.00 37.49
C LYS A 185 40.39 18.73 38.10
N ASN A 186 41.71 18.78 38.13
CA ASN A 186 42.65 18.05 38.98
C ASN A 186 42.63 16.52 38.97
N THR A 187 43.75 16.00 38.48
CA THR A 187 44.44 14.80 38.95
C THR A 187 44.08 14.42 40.38
N GLU A 188 43.36 13.32 40.54
CA GLU A 188 43.53 12.37 41.64
C GLU A 188 42.87 11.03 41.27
N SER A 189 43.49 9.96 41.73
CA SER A 189 43.38 8.57 41.31
C SER A 189 41.95 7.99 41.30
N VAL A 190 41.52 7.44 40.16
CA VAL A 190 40.41 6.47 40.10
C VAL A 190 41.01 5.10 39.84
N GLY A 191 41.25 4.38 40.93
CA GLY A 191 41.73 3.00 40.92
C GLY A 191 40.59 1.97 41.00
N SER A 192 40.88 0.82 40.38
CA SER A 192 40.69 -0.54 40.91
C SER A 192 39.30 -1.18 41.02
N SER A 193 38.19 -0.47 41.25
CA SER A 193 36.98 -1.18 41.74
C SER A 193 36.25 -2.07 40.72
N GLY A 194 36.33 -1.78 39.41
CA GLY A 194 35.60 -2.55 38.39
C GLY A 194 36.37 -3.74 37.80
N ILE A 195 37.70 -3.73 37.93
CA ILE A 195 38.58 -4.75 37.32
C ILE A 195 38.73 -5.94 38.27
N ASP A 196 38.78 -5.67 39.59
CA ASP A 196 38.89 -6.68 40.64
C ASP A 196 37.66 -7.64 40.69
N ASP A 197 36.47 -7.11 40.41
CA ASP A 197 35.23 -7.92 40.37
C ASP A 197 35.14 -8.81 39.12
N LEU A 198 35.73 -8.37 38.01
CA LEU A 198 35.81 -9.17 36.78
C LEU A 198 36.86 -10.27 36.90
N GLU A 199 38.02 -10.00 37.54
CA GLU A 199 39.03 -11.02 37.81
C GLU A 199 38.51 -12.12 38.76
N LYS A 200 37.75 -11.75 39.80
CA LYS A 200 37.11 -12.73 40.69
C LYS A 200 36.11 -13.63 39.97
N ARG A 201 35.31 -13.06 39.07
CA ARG A 201 34.34 -13.83 38.26
C ARG A 201 35.03 -14.75 37.25
N LEU A 202 36.14 -14.31 36.67
CA LEU A 202 36.93 -15.11 35.73
C LEU A 202 37.66 -16.27 36.45
N ALA A 203 38.17 -16.03 37.66
CA ALA A 203 38.82 -17.05 38.48
C ALA A 203 37.85 -18.15 38.92
N ALA A 204 36.61 -17.80 39.26
CA ALA A 204 35.56 -18.75 39.64
C ALA A 204 35.09 -19.67 38.49
N LEU A 205 35.31 -19.28 37.23
CA LEU A 205 35.00 -20.09 36.05
C LEU A 205 36.19 -20.92 35.55
N ARG A 206 37.40 -20.64 36.04
CA ARG A 206 38.64 -21.33 35.65
C ARG A 206 38.97 -22.53 36.55
N ASN A 207 38.29 -22.65 37.70
CA ASN A 207 38.39 -23.82 38.57
C ASN A 207 37.01 -24.49 38.68
N PRO A 208 36.78 -25.65 38.03
CA PRO A 208 35.58 -26.44 38.25
C PRO A 208 35.53 -27.01 39.67
#